data_AF-A0A0M3HHH4-F1
#
_entry.id   AF-A0A0M3HHH4-F1
#
_cell.length_a   1.000
_cell.length_b   1.000
_cell.length_c   1.000
_cell.angle_alpha   90.00
_cell.angle_beta   90.00
_cell.angle_gamma   90.00
#
_symmetry.space_group_name_H-M   'P 1'
#
loop_
_entity.id
_entity.type
_entity.pdbx_description
1 polymer ?
#
loop_
_entity_poly.entity_id
_entity_poly.type
_entity_poly.pdbx_seq_one_letter_code
_entity_poly.pdbx_strand_id
1 'polypeptide(L)' 'MLQVQVRPWRLADINYELRGDMILDVRRTVFIGGVPRPTRAGDLAQLLENLYGPVCYAGIDIDPELKYPKGAARVTFATT' A
#
# COMPACT_ATOMS: atom_id res chain seq x y z
N MET A 1 28.36 15.00 -11.42
CA MET A 1 28.21 14.50 -10.03
C MET A 1 26.86 13.81 -9.91
N LEU A 2 26.79 12.60 -9.38
CA LEU A 2 25.51 11.99 -9.02
C LEU A 2 25.01 12.66 -7.73
N GLN A 3 23.80 13.21 -7.76
CA GLN A 3 23.18 13.83 -6.59
C GLN A 3 22.65 12.72 -5.67
N VAL A 4 23.13 12.69 -4.43
CA VAL A 4 22.59 11.78 -3.41
C VAL A 4 21.23 12.30 -2.95
N GLN A 5 20.24 11.42 -2.85
CA GLN A 5 18.92 11.75 -2.34
C GLN A 5 18.56 10.82 -1.17
N VAL A 6 18.11 11.42 -0.06
CA VAL A 6 17.46 10.71 1.04
C VAL A 6 15.96 10.96 0.93
N ARG A 7 15.15 9.90 0.90
CA ARG A 7 13.68 10.00 0.87
C ARG A 7 13.11 9.30 2.11
N PRO A 8 12.83 10.04 3.20
CA PRO A 8 12.24 9.44 4.38
C PRO A 8 10.83 8.93 4.05
N TRP A 9 10.45 7.83 4.69
CA TRP A 9 9.14 7.22 4.56
C TRP A 9 8.55 7.00 5.96
N ARG A 10 7.29 7.38 6.15
CA ARG A 10 6.68 7.38 7.48
C ARG A 10 6.08 6.02 7.77
N LEU A 11 6.24 5.52 8.99
CA LEU A 11 5.60 4.27 9.40
C LEU A 11 4.05 4.35 9.35
N ALA A 12 3.49 5.56 9.49
CA ALA A 12 2.06 5.78 9.32
C ALA A 12 1.58 5.54 7.87
N ASP A 13 2.50 5.50 6.89
CA ASP A 13 2.18 5.30 5.48
C ASP A 13 2.13 3.79 5.09
N ILE A 14 2.33 2.87 6.05
CA ILE A 14 2.36 1.40 5.82
C ILE A 14 1.01 0.88 5.35
N ASN A 15 -0.08 1.30 6.01
CA ASN A 15 -1.42 0.77 5.78
C ASN A 15 -2.41 1.90 5.51
N TYR A 16 -3.38 1.59 4.67
CA TYR A 16 -4.62 2.33 4.50
C TYR A 16 -5.76 1.36 4.81
N GLU A 17 -6.69 1.78 5.65
CA GLU A 17 -7.87 1.02 6.05
C GLU A 17 -9.09 1.95 5.99
N LEU A 18 -10.12 1.55 5.22
CA LEU A 18 -11.34 2.35 5.11
C LEU A 18 -12.17 2.27 6.41
N ARG A 19 -12.21 1.10 7.05
CA ARG A 19 -12.86 0.85 8.35
C ARG A 19 -12.11 -0.25 9.12
N GLY A 20 -11.77 0.01 10.38
CA GLY A 20 -10.95 -0.89 11.20
C GLY A 20 -11.64 -2.20 11.63
N ASP A 21 -12.95 -2.35 11.39
CA ASP A 21 -13.74 -3.55 11.68
C ASP A 21 -14.01 -4.42 10.43
N MET A 22 -13.50 -4.03 9.26
CA MET A 22 -13.77 -4.76 8.03
C MET A 22 -12.96 -6.05 7.92
N ILE A 23 -13.65 -7.16 7.65
CA ILE A 23 -13.00 -8.45 7.36
C ILE A 23 -12.46 -8.40 5.92
N LEU A 24 -11.14 -8.55 5.79
CA LEU A 24 -10.48 -8.62 4.49
C LEU A 24 -10.64 -10.01 3.85
N ASP A 25 -11.17 -10.03 2.65
CA ASP A 25 -11.33 -11.25 1.86
C ASP A 25 -10.13 -11.44 0.93
N VAL A 26 -9.34 -12.48 1.19
CA VAL A 26 -8.13 -12.82 0.42
C VAL A 26 -8.43 -13.03 -1.07
N ARG A 27 -9.65 -13.47 -1.43
CA ARG A 27 -10.05 -13.66 -2.84
C ARG A 27 -10.22 -12.34 -3.59
N ARG A 28 -10.37 -11.24 -2.85
CA ARG A 28 -10.47 -9.87 -3.36
C ARG A 28 -9.19 -9.07 -3.12
N THR A 29 -8.14 -9.73 -2.64
CA THR A 29 -6.83 -9.13 -2.44
C THR A 29 -5.93 -9.42 -3.63
N VAL A 30 -5.33 -8.38 -4.19
CA VAL A 30 -4.33 -8.47 -5.25
C VAL A 30 -2.94 -8.17 -4.69
N PHE A 31 -1.93 -8.84 -5.25
CA PHE A 31 -0.53 -8.53 -5.00
C PHE A 31 0.01 -7.66 -6.12
N ILE A 32 0.78 -6.62 -5.77
CA ILE A 32 1.36 -5.67 -6.72
C ILE A 32 2.87 -5.62 -6.48
N GLY A 33 3.64 -6.09 -7.47
CA GLY A 33 5.10 -5.99 -7.47
C GLY A 33 5.61 -4.70 -8.15
N GLY A 34 6.89 -4.37 -7.97
CA GLY A 34 7.51 -3.22 -8.63
C GLY A 34 7.05 -1.86 -8.11
N VAL A 35 6.43 -1.82 -6.93
CA VAL A 35 5.96 -0.59 -6.30
C VAL A 35 7.18 0.26 -5.89
N PRO A 36 7.25 1.55 -6.24
CA PRO A 36 8.32 2.42 -5.76
C PRO A 36 8.34 2.45 -4.24
N ARG A 37 9.53 2.25 -3.63
CA ARG A 37 9.67 2.21 -2.15
C ARG A 37 9.12 3.43 -1.40
N PRO A 38 9.13 4.66 -1.95
CA PRO A 38 8.51 5.81 -1.28
C PRO A 38 6.97 5.85 -1.32
N THR A 39 6.31 4.88 -1.97
CA THR A 39 4.85 4.85 -2.12
C THR A 39 4.16 4.75 -0.76
N ARG A 40 3.09 5.53 -0.57
CA ARG A 40 2.24 5.45 0.61
C ARG A 40 1.03 4.58 0.31
N ALA A 41 0.57 3.81 1.29
CA ALA A 41 -0.62 2.97 1.13
C ALA A 41 -1.87 3.78 0.73
N GLY A 42 -2.08 4.96 1.33
CA GLY A 42 -3.21 5.83 1.01
C GLY A 42 -3.20 6.33 -0.43
N ASP A 43 -2.04 6.75 -0.94
CA ASP A 43 -1.89 7.21 -2.32
C ASP A 43 -2.18 6.05 -3.31
N LEU A 44 -1.71 4.84 -3.00
CA LEU A 44 -1.98 3.64 -3.79
C LEU A 44 -3.46 3.26 -3.77
N ALA A 45 -4.10 3.29 -2.60
CA ALA A 45 -5.53 3.02 -2.46
C ALA A 45 -6.36 3.99 -3.29
N GLN A 46 -6.10 5.30 -3.17
CA GLN A 46 -6.81 6.33 -3.92
C GLN A 46 -6.64 6.17 -5.44
N LEU A 47 -5.43 5.87 -5.90
CA LEU A 47 -5.16 5.64 -7.32
C LEU A 47 -5.96 4.45 -7.87
N LEU A 48 -5.93 3.31 -7.17
CA LEU A 48 -6.61 2.10 -7.62
C LEU A 48 -8.13 2.22 -7.50
N GLU A 49 -8.60 2.93 -6.47
CA GLU A 49 -10.02 3.23 -6.31
C GLU A 49 -10.58 3.99 -7.52
N ASN A 50 -9.88 5.03 -7.95
CA ASN A 50 -10.28 5.85 -9.09
C ASN A 50 -10.26 5.10 -10.43
N LEU A 51 -9.44 4.06 -10.56
CA LEU A 51 -9.25 3.33 -11.81
C LEU A 51 -10.09 2.05 -11.92
N TYR A 52 -10.26 1.33 -10.81
CA TYR A 52 -10.77 -0.04 -10.82
C TYR A 52 -11.97 -0.26 -9.89
N GLY A 53 -12.29 0.71 -9.03
CA GLY A 53 -13.41 0.64 -8.09
C GLY A 53 -12.97 0.54 -6.62
N PRO A 54 -13.94 0.53 -5.69
CA PRO A 54 -13.71 0.82 -4.27
C PRO A 54 -12.64 -0.04 -3.61
N VAL A 55 -11.70 0.61 -2.91
CA VAL A 55 -10.63 -0.06 -2.16
C VAL A 55 -10.90 0.04 -0.67
N CYS A 56 -10.90 -1.09 0.03
CA CYS A 56 -11.08 -1.09 1.49
C CYS A 56 -9.77 -1.19 2.27
N TYR A 57 -8.72 -1.71 1.65
CA TYR A 57 -7.42 -1.87 2.28
C TYR A 57 -6.28 -1.76 1.26
N ALA A 58 -5.20 -1.09 1.64
CA ALA A 58 -3.92 -1.21 0.98
C ALA A 58 -2.80 -1.32 2.03
N GLY A 59 -1.84 -2.20 1.80
CA GLY A 59 -0.70 -2.41 2.67
C GLY A 59 0.59 -2.48 1.87
N ILE A 60 1.58 -1.68 2.23
CA ILE A 60 2.93 -1.77 1.68
C ILE A 60 3.67 -2.92 2.36
N ASP A 61 4.22 -3.84 1.56
CA ASP A 61 5.06 -4.91 2.10
C ASP A 61 6.36 -4.32 2.63
N ILE A 62 6.60 -4.51 3.93
CA ILE A 62 7.78 -4.03 4.64
C ILE A 62 8.64 -5.18 5.15
N ASP A 63 9.92 -4.89 5.38
CA ASP A 63 10.76 -5.72 6.22
C ASP A 63 10.25 -5.67 7.68
N PRO A 64 10.04 -6.81 8.35
CA PRO A 64 9.44 -6.83 9.69
C PRO A 64 10.36 -6.24 10.77
N GLU A 65 11.67 -6.29 10.60
CA GLU A 65 12.65 -5.77 11.55
C GLU A 65 12.96 -4.30 11.28
N LEU A 66 13.31 -3.98 10.03
CA LEU A 66 13.73 -2.63 9.63
C LEU A 66 12.56 -1.68 9.37
N LYS A 67 11.34 -2.21 9.28
CA LYS A 67 10.12 -1.47 8.91
C LYS A 67 10.26 -0.68 7.60
N TYR A 68 11.03 -1.23 6.66
CA TYR A 68 11.36 -0.57 5.39
C TYR A 68 10.62 -1.21 4.20
N PRO A 69 10.04 -0.43 3.27
CA PRO A 69 9.34 -0.94 2.09
C PRO A 69 10.20 -1.85 1.18
N LYS A 70 9.63 -3.00 0.83
CA LYS A 70 10.27 -4.02 -0.03
C LYS A 70 9.98 -3.85 -1.51
N GLY A 71 9.16 -2.86 -1.88
CA GLY A 71 8.79 -2.57 -3.26
C GLY A 71 7.62 -3.42 -3.78
N ALA A 72 6.73 -3.83 -2.87
CA ALA A 72 5.50 -4.53 -3.19
C ALA A 72 4.36 -4.07 -2.28
N ALA A 73 3.13 -4.38 -2.66
CA ALA A 73 1.93 -4.07 -1.88
C ALA A 73 0.86 -5.15 -2.03
N ARG A 74 -0.09 -5.18 -1.08
CA ARG A 74 -1.35 -5.91 -1.18
C ARG A 74 -2.51 -4.92 -1.12
N VAL A 75 -3.52 -5.12 -1.95
CA VAL A 75 -4.69 -4.24 -2.01
C VAL A 75 -5.96 -5.09 -2.05
N THR A 76 -6.92 -4.79 -1.19
CA THR A 76 -8.22 -5.48 -1.14
C THR A 76 -9.31 -4.55 -1.64
N PHE A 77 -10.10 -5.02 -2.61
CA PHE A 77 -11.24 -4.29 -3.14
C PHE A 77 -12.51 -4.61 -2.35
N ALA A 78 -13.35 -3.61 -2.14
CA ALA A 78 -14.66 -3.80 -1.53
C ALA A 78 -15.64 -4.41 -2.54
N THR A 79 -16.66 -5.09 -2.04
CA THR A 79 -17.85 -5.42 -2.83
C THR A 79 -18.74 -4.18 -2.88
N THR A 80 -19.08 -3.74 -4.08
CA THR A 80 -20.28 -2.94 -4.36
C THR A 80 -21.54 -3.67 -3.93
#